data_AF-A0A1V3PQ09-F1
#
_entry.id   AF-A0A1V3PQ09-F1
#
_cell.length_a   1.000
_cell.length_b   1.000
_cell.length_c   1.000
_cell.angle_alpha   90.00
_cell.angle_beta   90.00
_cell.angle_gamma   90.00
#
_symmetry.space_group_name_H-M   'P 1'
#
loop_
_entity.id
_entity.type
_entity.pdbx_description
1 polymer ?
#
loop_
_entity_poly.entity_id
_entity_poly.type
_entity_poly.pdbx_seq_one_letter_code
_entity_poly.pdbx_strand_id
1 'polypeptide(L)'
;MKAIHLLSGLLGAALLAACSSVPYAQRQAQRQAEYAAAAGAPVRSFHFFSPLYSWEALSNQQLAVYVRPNQAWLLDVDNCPNLTFANVVGLTSSFHDVSVRFDHVLTGRNYFPCTITQIRPIDVARLRNAQKAQRQIDEQPREPAGNQ
;
A
#
# COMPACT_ATOMS: atom_id res chain seq x y z
N MET A 1 -53.31 33.55 4.76
CA MET A 1 -52.56 32.69 5.71
C MET A 1 -52.57 31.25 5.18
N LYS A 2 -51.59 30.86 4.34
CA LYS A 2 -51.33 29.48 3.85
C LYS A 2 -50.26 29.56 2.74
N ALA A 3 -49.03 29.94 3.07
CA ALA A 3 -47.94 29.96 2.08
C ALA A 3 -46.53 29.89 2.70
N ILE A 4 -46.40 29.48 3.96
CA ILE A 4 -45.11 29.54 4.68
C ILE A 4 -44.56 28.14 5.02
N HIS A 5 -45.37 27.08 4.94
CA HIS A 5 -44.92 25.73 5.30
C HIS A 5 -44.24 24.93 4.17
N LEU A 6 -44.18 25.47 2.95
CA LEU A 6 -43.64 24.73 1.78
C LEU A 6 -42.14 24.95 1.53
N LEU A 7 -41.46 25.80 2.31
CA LEU A 7 -40.04 26.09 2.12
C LEU A 7 -39.10 25.32 3.07
N SER A 8 -39.62 24.67 4.12
CA SER A 8 -38.78 23.86 5.04
C SER A 8 -38.42 22.47 4.52
N GLY A 9 -39.04 22.00 3.42
CA GLY A 9 -38.87 20.63 2.94
C GLY A 9 -37.68 20.39 2.00
N LEU A 10 -37.09 21.43 1.40
CA LEU A 10 -36.15 21.26 0.28
C LEU A 10 -34.65 21.37 0.66
N LEU A 11 -34.31 21.82 1.87
CA LEU A 11 -32.90 22.01 2.26
C LEU A 11 -32.24 20.76 2.88
N GLY A 12 -33.00 19.73 3.23
CA GLY A 12 -32.49 18.56 3.96
C GLY A 12 -31.90 17.43 3.09
N ALA A 13 -32.15 17.43 1.78
CA ALA A 13 -31.86 16.27 0.94
C ALA A 13 -30.45 16.24 0.30
N ALA A 14 -29.66 17.32 0.40
CA ALA A 14 -28.39 17.44 -0.32
C ALA A 14 -27.14 16.91 0.42
N LEU A 15 -27.25 16.50 1.69
CA LEU A 15 -26.10 16.11 2.51
C LEU A 15 -25.84 14.58 2.59
N LEU A 16 -26.63 13.75 1.89
CA LEU A 16 -26.59 12.29 2.02
C LEU A 16 -25.61 11.56 1.08
N ALA A 17 -24.85 12.27 0.24
CA ALA A 17 -23.99 11.64 -0.77
C ALA A 17 -22.53 11.37 -0.34
N ALA A 18 -22.13 11.71 0.90
CA ALA A 18 -20.70 11.71 1.28
C ALA A 18 -20.17 10.40 1.94
N CYS A 19 -21.01 9.41 2.23
CA CYS A 19 -20.62 8.31 3.13
C CYS A 19 -20.64 6.93 2.44
N SER A 20 -19.58 6.55 1.73
CA SER A 20 -19.32 5.11 1.51
C SER A 20 -17.89 4.69 1.14
N SER A 21 -16.93 5.60 0.90
CA SER A 21 -15.56 5.15 0.62
C SER A 21 -14.49 6.14 1.10
N VAL A 22 -13.51 5.63 1.86
CA VAL A 22 -12.24 6.35 2.03
C VAL A 22 -11.65 6.56 0.63
N PRO A 23 -11.21 7.77 0.26
CA PRO A 23 -10.58 8.01 -1.03
C PRO A 23 -9.44 7.01 -1.26
N TYR A 24 -9.37 6.41 -2.46
CA TYR A 24 -8.34 5.42 -2.80
C TYR A 24 -6.93 5.93 -2.50
N ALA A 25 -6.65 7.19 -2.84
CA ALA A 25 -5.37 7.84 -2.57
C ALA A 25 -5.01 7.86 -1.07
N GLN A 26 -6.00 8.08 -0.20
CA GLN A 26 -5.78 8.09 1.24
C GLN A 26 -5.47 6.69 1.78
N ARG A 27 -6.15 5.64 1.27
CA ARG A 27 -5.81 4.25 1.61
C ARG A 27 -4.40 3.88 1.16
N GLN A 28 -3.99 4.31 -0.03
CA GLN A 28 -2.65 4.01 -0.55
C GLN A 28 -1.56 4.71 0.26
N ALA A 29 -1.77 5.99 0.61
CA ALA A 29 -0.86 6.73 1.48
C ALA A 29 -0.75 6.11 2.87
N GLN A 30 -1.89 5.71 3.45
CA GLN A 30 -1.94 5.02 4.75
C GLN A 30 -1.16 3.69 4.71
N ARG A 31 -1.34 2.90 3.64
CA ARG A 31 -0.63 1.65 3.43
C ARG A 31 0.88 1.86 3.28
N GLN A 32 1.31 2.85 2.50
CA GLN A 32 2.73 3.23 2.40
C GLN A 32 3.31 3.59 3.78
N ALA A 33 2.56 4.35 4.58
CA ALA A 33 2.98 4.75 5.91
C ALA A 33 3.13 3.55 6.86
N GLU A 34 2.25 2.56 6.81
CA GLU A 34 2.37 1.33 7.60
C GLU A 34 3.66 0.55 7.26
N TYR A 35 3.93 0.38 5.96
CA TYR A 35 5.15 -0.30 5.51
C TYR A 35 6.41 0.48 5.90
N ALA A 36 6.40 1.80 5.74
CA ALA A 36 7.51 2.66 6.14
C ALA A 36 7.72 2.64 7.66
N ALA A 37 6.64 2.67 8.45
CA ALA A 37 6.70 2.55 9.90
C ALA A 37 7.26 1.19 10.33
N ALA A 38 6.92 0.12 9.60
CA ALA A 38 7.42 -1.23 9.83
C ALA A 38 8.85 -1.48 9.31
N ALA A 39 9.39 -0.60 8.47
CA ALA A 39 10.73 -0.71 7.92
C ALA A 39 11.82 -0.32 8.94
N GLY A 40 12.97 -1.00 8.84
CA GLY A 40 14.18 -0.70 9.59
C GLY A 40 15.11 0.28 8.87
N ALA A 41 16.34 0.38 9.36
CA ALA A 41 17.38 1.20 8.74
C ALA A 41 17.73 0.71 7.32
N PRO A 42 18.12 1.62 6.40
CA PRO A 42 18.56 1.23 5.07
C PRO A 42 19.75 0.27 5.11
N VAL A 43 19.71 -0.75 4.24
CA VAL A 43 20.78 -1.73 4.02
C VAL A 43 21.23 -1.69 2.56
N ARG A 44 22.42 -2.21 2.28
CA ARG A 44 22.99 -2.19 0.92
C ARG A 44 22.44 -3.28 0.00
N SER A 45 22.12 -4.44 0.56
CA SER A 45 21.70 -5.61 -0.19
C SER A 45 20.90 -6.57 0.68
N PHE A 46 20.27 -7.55 0.03
CA PHE A 46 19.68 -8.71 0.69
C PHE A 46 19.76 -9.98 -0.15
N HIS A 47 19.79 -11.12 0.53
CA HIS A 47 19.74 -12.42 -0.11
C HIS A 47 18.35 -12.75 -0.65
N PHE A 48 18.31 -13.13 -1.92
CA PHE A 48 17.13 -13.47 -2.68
C PHE A 48 17.38 -14.73 -3.51
N PHE A 49 16.48 -15.70 -3.37
CA PHE A 49 16.43 -16.88 -4.22
C PHE A 49 15.16 -16.82 -5.06
N SER A 50 15.31 -16.93 -6.37
CA SER A 50 14.17 -17.04 -7.27
C SER A 50 13.49 -18.41 -7.10
N PRO A 51 12.15 -18.50 -7.10
CA PRO A 51 11.19 -17.41 -7.33
C PRO A 51 10.88 -16.57 -6.08
N LEU A 52 10.40 -15.33 -6.29
CA LEU A 52 9.89 -14.48 -5.22
C LEU A 52 8.62 -15.07 -4.60
N TYR A 53 8.51 -15.04 -3.27
CA TYR A 53 7.35 -15.59 -2.57
C TYR A 53 6.08 -14.76 -2.83
N SER A 54 6.18 -13.44 -2.62
CA SER A 54 5.12 -12.49 -2.99
C SER A 54 5.67 -11.07 -3.05
N TRP A 55 4.88 -10.16 -3.58
CA TRP A 55 5.21 -8.74 -3.66
C TRP A 55 3.95 -7.90 -3.62
N GLU A 56 4.11 -6.62 -3.30
CA GLU A 56 3.02 -5.65 -3.28
C GLU A 56 3.53 -4.28 -3.75
N ALA A 57 2.89 -3.71 -4.77
CA ALA A 57 3.15 -2.33 -5.18
C ALA A 57 2.50 -1.34 -4.20
N LEU A 58 3.30 -0.40 -3.69
CA LEU A 58 2.85 0.65 -2.78
C LEU A 58 2.73 1.99 -3.51
N SER A 59 3.56 2.23 -4.52
CA SER A 59 3.46 3.36 -5.44
C SER A 59 4.19 3.03 -6.75
N ASN A 60 4.33 4.00 -7.65
CA ASN A 60 5.21 3.89 -8.81
C ASN A 60 6.70 3.95 -8.46
N GLN A 61 7.06 4.15 -7.20
CA GLN A 61 8.45 4.31 -6.73
C GLN A 61 8.75 3.44 -5.51
N GLN A 62 7.81 2.60 -5.09
CA GLN A 62 7.95 1.82 -3.87
C GLN A 62 7.16 0.52 -3.94
N LEU A 63 7.78 -0.57 -3.50
CA LEU A 63 7.16 -1.88 -3.38
C LEU A 63 7.70 -2.63 -2.17
N ALA A 64 6.86 -3.51 -1.61
CA ALA A 64 7.30 -4.52 -0.66
C ALA A 64 7.56 -5.83 -1.39
N VAL A 65 8.68 -6.47 -1.09
CA VAL A 65 9.02 -7.81 -1.61
C VAL A 65 9.16 -8.78 -0.45
N TYR A 66 8.55 -9.95 -0.57
CA TYR A 66 8.63 -11.03 0.40
C TYR A 66 9.43 -12.16 -0.23
N VAL A 67 10.56 -12.54 0.37
CA VAL A 67 11.29 -13.76 -0.06
C VAL A 67 10.86 -14.98 0.74
N ARG A 68 10.26 -14.76 1.91
CA ARG A 68 9.61 -15.78 2.75
C ARG A 68 8.40 -15.16 3.43
N PRO A 69 7.45 -15.96 3.96
CA PRO A 69 6.29 -15.42 4.67
C PRO A 69 6.62 -14.41 5.77
N ASN A 70 7.71 -14.62 6.52
CA ASN A 70 8.11 -13.75 7.65
C ASN A 70 9.38 -12.93 7.34
N GLN A 71 9.73 -12.77 6.06
CA GLN A 71 10.94 -12.05 5.67
C GLN A 71 10.65 -11.19 4.44
N ALA A 72 10.69 -9.88 4.62
CA ALA A 72 10.35 -8.91 3.59
C ALA A 72 11.27 -7.69 3.60
N TRP A 73 11.32 -7.01 2.46
CA TRP A 73 12.07 -5.79 2.25
C TRP A 73 11.19 -4.75 1.57
N LEU A 74 11.32 -3.51 2.04
CA LEU A 74 10.75 -2.33 1.41
C LEU A 74 11.81 -1.80 0.44
N LEU A 75 11.47 -1.79 -0.84
CA LEU A 75 12.32 -1.29 -1.90
C LEU A 75 11.77 0.04 -2.37
N ASP A 76 12.63 1.06 -2.40
CA ASP A 76 12.38 2.25 -3.19
C ASP A 76 13.07 2.07 -4.55
N VAL A 77 12.39 2.47 -5.61
CA VAL A 77 12.88 2.42 -6.99
C VAL A 77 12.87 3.80 -7.61
N ASP A 78 13.55 3.97 -8.75
CA ASP A 78 13.35 5.12 -9.62
C ASP A 78 11.89 5.17 -10.14
N ASN A 79 11.55 6.17 -10.95
CA ASN A 79 10.18 6.31 -11.44
C ASN A 79 9.78 5.09 -12.31
N CYS A 80 8.92 4.23 -11.77
CA CYS A 80 8.50 2.96 -12.34
C CYS A 80 6.99 3.01 -12.66
N PRO A 81 6.58 3.61 -13.79
CA PRO A 81 5.18 3.94 -14.07
C PRO A 81 4.24 2.72 -14.19
N ASN A 82 4.78 1.53 -14.45
CA ASN A 82 4.01 0.31 -14.62
C ASN A 82 3.92 -0.52 -13.34
N LEU A 83 4.54 -0.08 -12.24
CA LEU A 83 4.66 -0.88 -11.02
C LEU A 83 3.30 -1.19 -10.39
N THR A 84 2.39 -0.22 -10.32
CA THR A 84 1.04 -0.43 -9.73
C THR A 84 0.11 -1.25 -10.61
N PHE A 85 0.46 -1.45 -11.88
CA PHE A 85 -0.33 -2.22 -12.86
C PHE A 85 0.32 -3.55 -13.21
N ALA A 86 1.49 -3.84 -12.63
CA ALA A 86 2.23 -5.06 -12.91
C ALA A 86 1.42 -6.29 -12.46
N ASN A 87 1.38 -7.32 -13.28
CA ASN A 87 0.80 -8.62 -12.90
C ASN A 87 1.87 -9.57 -12.33
N VAL A 88 3.13 -9.31 -12.69
CA VAL A 88 4.29 -10.07 -12.24
C VAL A 88 5.43 -9.10 -12.00
N VAL A 89 6.19 -9.35 -10.93
CA VAL A 89 7.44 -8.65 -10.65
C VAL A 89 8.57 -9.67 -10.56
N GLY A 90 9.68 -9.36 -11.22
CA GLY A 90 10.96 -10.03 -11.04
C GLY A 90 11.99 -9.10 -10.42
N LEU A 91 13.04 -9.66 -9.85
CA LEU A 91 14.22 -8.93 -9.39
C LEU A 91 15.43 -9.45 -10.16
N THR A 92 16.29 -8.54 -10.63
CA THR A 92 17.65 -8.95 -10.98
C THR A 92 18.43 -9.21 -9.69
N SER A 93 19.42 -10.11 -9.77
CA SER A 93 20.32 -10.39 -8.65
C SER A 93 21.65 -10.92 -9.16
N SER A 94 22.70 -10.71 -8.38
CA SER A 94 24.03 -11.27 -8.61
C SER A 94 24.40 -12.17 -7.44
N PHE A 95 24.79 -13.42 -7.68
CA PHE A 95 25.12 -14.39 -6.63
C PHE A 95 24.06 -14.53 -5.53
N HIS A 96 22.77 -14.49 -5.92
CA HIS A 96 21.63 -14.49 -4.99
C HIS A 96 21.54 -13.26 -4.07
N ASP A 97 22.22 -12.17 -4.42
CA ASP A 97 22.09 -10.88 -3.75
C ASP A 97 21.44 -9.84 -4.65
N VAL A 98 20.50 -9.11 -4.08
CA VAL A 98 19.89 -7.91 -4.68
C VAL A 98 20.50 -6.70 -4.00
N SER A 99 21.11 -5.81 -4.77
CA SER A 99 21.88 -4.66 -4.28
C SER A 99 21.34 -3.32 -4.77
N VAL A 100 21.39 -2.32 -3.88
CA VAL A 100 21.05 -0.93 -4.21
C VAL A 100 21.87 -0.45 -5.41
N ARG A 101 21.21 0.20 -6.37
CA ARG A 101 21.74 0.82 -7.60
C ARG A 101 22.35 -0.10 -8.65
N PHE A 102 22.45 -1.40 -8.37
CA PHE A 102 22.92 -2.39 -9.33
C PHE A 102 21.79 -3.28 -9.84
N ASP A 103 20.84 -3.58 -8.96
CA ASP A 103 19.72 -4.44 -9.30
C ASP A 103 18.44 -3.65 -9.58
N HIS A 104 17.55 -4.32 -10.30
CA HIS A 104 16.35 -3.74 -10.86
C HIS A 104 15.11 -4.56 -10.53
N VAL A 105 13.99 -3.86 -10.46
CA VAL A 105 12.65 -4.42 -10.46
C VAL A 105 12.17 -4.52 -11.90
N LEU A 106 11.69 -5.70 -12.29
CA LEU A 106 11.19 -6.02 -13.62
C LEU A 106 9.67 -6.16 -13.55
N THR A 107 8.92 -5.28 -14.20
CA THR A 107 7.44 -5.29 -14.18
C THR A 107 6.80 -6.06 -15.36
N GLY A 108 7.59 -6.86 -16.08
CA GLY A 108 7.18 -7.66 -17.24
C GLY A 108 8.21 -7.62 -18.38
N ARG A 109 7.98 -8.41 -19.44
CA ARG A 109 8.96 -8.60 -20.54
C ARG A 109 9.23 -7.34 -21.38
N ASN A 110 8.26 -6.44 -21.51
CA ASN A 110 8.32 -5.29 -22.41
C ASN A 110 8.57 -3.96 -21.68
N TYR A 111 8.83 -4.00 -20.37
CA TYR A 111 9.01 -2.81 -19.56
C TYR A 111 10.48 -2.56 -19.26
N PHE A 112 10.85 -1.28 -19.21
CA PHE A 112 12.18 -0.89 -18.79
C PHE A 112 12.41 -1.30 -17.32
N PRO A 113 13.59 -1.88 -16.99
CA PRO A 113 13.95 -2.20 -15.61
C PRO A 113 13.97 -0.95 -14.74
N CYS A 114 13.38 -1.04 -13.54
CA CYS A 114 13.35 0.06 -12.58
C CYS A 114 14.46 -0.13 -11.56
N THR A 115 15.39 0.82 -11.46
CA THR A 115 16.57 0.71 -10.59
C THR A 115 16.18 0.79 -9.12
N ILE A 116 16.69 -0.13 -8.31
CA ILE A 116 16.51 -0.10 -6.85
C ILE A 116 17.37 1.01 -6.26
N THR A 117 16.77 1.99 -5.60
CA THR A 117 17.47 3.15 -5.03
C THR A 117 17.68 3.01 -3.53
N GLN A 118 16.84 2.25 -2.83
CA GLN A 118 16.97 1.99 -1.40
C GLN A 118 16.35 0.65 -1.03
N ILE A 119 16.93 0.00 -0.02
CA ILE A 119 16.47 -1.27 0.54
C ILE A 119 16.34 -1.10 2.05
N ARG A 120 15.20 -1.46 2.62
CA ARG A 120 15.00 -1.50 4.08
C ARG A 120 14.38 -2.85 4.47
N PRO A 121 14.88 -3.54 5.52
CA PRO A 121 14.22 -4.74 6.02
C PRO A 121 12.88 -4.36 6.67
N ILE A 122 11.86 -5.20 6.54
CA ILE A 122 10.55 -5.00 7.16
C ILE A 122 10.42 -5.92 8.37
N ASP A 123 10.01 -5.36 9.51
CA ASP A 123 9.48 -6.14 10.62
C ASP A 123 8.05 -6.60 10.28
N VAL A 124 7.95 -7.80 9.71
CA VAL A 124 6.68 -8.38 9.24
C VAL A 124 5.72 -8.63 10.40
N ALA A 125 6.21 -8.94 11.60
CA ALA A 125 5.35 -9.15 12.75
C ALA A 125 4.69 -7.83 13.18
N ARG A 126 5.48 -6.75 13.27
CA ARG A 126 4.97 -5.41 13.54
C ARG A 126 3.98 -4.95 12.47
N LEU A 127 4.28 -5.15 11.20
CA LEU A 127 3.39 -4.82 10.09
C LEU A 127 2.04 -5.53 10.21
N ARG A 128 2.05 -6.85 10.43
CA ARG A 128 0.83 -7.65 10.58
C ARG A 128 -0.02 -7.20 11.77
N ASN A 129 0.63 -6.87 12.89
CA ASN A 129 -0.06 -6.39 14.07
C ASN A 129 -0.75 -5.03 13.81
N ALA A 130 -0.07 -4.11 13.14
CA ALA A 130 -0.65 -2.82 12.74
C ALA A 130 -1.86 -3.00 11.81
N GLN A 131 -1.72 -3.83 10.78
CA GLN A 131 -2.81 -4.12 9.83
C GLN A 131 -4.01 -4.81 10.50
N LYS A 132 -3.76 -5.72 11.46
CA LYS A 132 -4.83 -6.37 12.22
C LYS A 132 -5.60 -5.37 13.07
N ALA A 133 -4.90 -4.47 13.77
CA ALA A 133 -5.54 -3.46 14.61
C ALA A 133 -6.46 -2.55 13.79
N GLN A 134 -6.03 -2.15 12.59
CA GLN A 134 -6.86 -1.33 11.69
C GLN A 134 -8.11 -2.07 11.20
N ARG A 135 -7.97 -3.33 10.77
CA ARG A 135 -9.14 -4.14 10.37
C ARG A 135 -10.18 -4.24 11.47
N GLN A 136 -9.75 -4.40 12.73
CA GLN A 136 -10.67 -4.45 13.87
C GLN A 136 -11.38 -3.13 14.13
N ILE A 137 -10.73 -1.98 13.85
CA ILE A 137 -11.36 -0.66 13.97
C ILE A 137 -12.41 -0.48 12.86
N ASP A 138 -12.10 -0.89 11.63
CA ASP A 138 -13.02 -0.79 10.50
C ASP A 138 -14.25 -1.72 10.65
N GLU A 139 -14.09 -2.87 11.32
CA GLU A 139 -15.14 -3.88 11.54
C GLU A 139 -16.04 -3.58 12.76
N GLN A 140 -15.68 -2.65 13.65
CA GLN A 140 -16.53 -2.36 14.82
C GLN A 140 -17.93 -1.92 14.38
N PRO A 141 -19.00 -2.57 14.88
CA PRO A 141 -20.37 -2.26 14.49
C PRO A 141 -20.65 -0.79 14.72
N ARG A 142 -21.07 -0.08 13.67
CA ARG A 142 -21.62 1.27 13.81
C ARG A 142 -22.75 1.19 14.81
N GLU A 143 -22.61 1.86 15.96
CA GLU A 143 -23.70 1.99 16.91
C GLU A 143 -24.93 2.53 16.16
N PRO A 144 -26.08 1.83 16.21
CA PRO A 144 -27.27 2.31 15.54
C PRO A 144 -27.61 3.66 16.17
N ALA A 145 -27.65 4.71 15.34
CA ALA A 145 -28.10 6.03 15.75
C ALA A 145 -29.47 5.86 16.40
N GLY A 146 -29.54 6.07 17.72
CA GLY A 146 -30.77 5.94 18.48
C GLY A 146 -31.80 6.90 17.91
N ASN A 147 -32.95 6.37 17.50
CA ASN A 147 -34.14 7.16 17.24
C ASN A 147 -34.58 7.83 18.55
N GLN A 148 -34.50 9.15 18.60
CA GLN A 148 -35.27 10.01 19.51
C GLN A 148 -36.18 10.89 18.68
#